data_AF-A0A7Y9JLV7-F1
#
_entry.id   AF-A0A7Y9JLV7-F1
#
_cell.length_a   1.000
_cell.length_b   1.000
_cell.length_c   1.000
_cell.angle_alpha   90.00
_cell.angle_beta   90.00
_cell.angle_gamma   90.00
#
_symmetry.space_group_name_H-M   'P 1'
#
loop_
_entity.id
_entity.type
_entity.pdbx_description
1 polymer ?
#
loop_
_entity_poly.entity_id
_entity_poly.type
_entity_poly.pdbx_seq_one_letter_code
_entity_poly.pdbx_strand_id
1 'polypeptide(L)'
;MLEIVEDGLNLPVPPPQIQPEMSVFWEALRVGELLLPHCRRCEFVVWSPRPYCPKCGSFDVDWVSASGDGVVYSFTVNRRGKGFNKKYQEIGPYIVAYVELAEGPRILTNIVDADVDSVEIGVRVRGVVHRAGDDVIVRFRPVEGESAHVDSSGGAP
;
A
#
# COMPACT_ATOMS: atom_id res chain seq x y z
N MET A 1 1.34 -2.55 -15.19
CA MET A 1 1.01 -3.81 -14.49
C MET A 1 2.04 -4.03 -13.39
N LEU A 2 1.59 -4.43 -12.21
CA LEU A 2 2.42 -4.76 -11.06
C LEU A 2 2.90 -6.21 -11.16
N GLU A 3 4.07 -6.47 -10.61
CA GLU A 3 4.59 -7.83 -10.46
C GLU A 3 3.75 -8.60 -9.43
N ILE A 4 3.35 -9.83 -9.78
CA ILE A 4 2.71 -10.76 -8.84
C ILE A 4 3.80 -11.65 -8.27
N VAL A 5 4.05 -11.50 -6.97
CA VAL A 5 5.13 -12.16 -6.26
C VAL A 5 4.56 -13.40 -5.55
N GLU A 6 5.10 -14.58 -5.87
CA GLU A 6 4.66 -15.86 -5.27
C GLU A 6 5.28 -16.13 -3.90
N ASP A 7 6.48 -15.58 -3.64
CA ASP A 7 7.26 -15.76 -2.41
C ASP A 7 7.61 -14.43 -1.74
N GLY A 8 7.51 -14.33 -0.41
CA GLY A 8 7.89 -13.09 0.29
C GLY A 8 7.37 -13.04 1.72
N LEU A 9 7.48 -11.87 2.37
CA LEU A 9 7.09 -11.70 3.78
C LEU A 9 5.66 -12.21 4.02
N ASN A 10 5.54 -13.36 4.68
CA ASN A 10 4.26 -14.03 4.88
C ASN A 10 3.56 -13.46 6.12
N LEU A 11 3.24 -12.16 6.06
CA LEU A 11 2.43 -11.53 7.09
C LEU A 11 1.06 -12.23 7.11
N PRO A 12 0.55 -12.64 8.29
CA PRO A 12 -0.77 -13.21 8.47
C PRO A 12 -1.81 -12.10 8.31
N VAL A 13 -1.98 -11.66 7.06
CA VAL A 13 -3.03 -10.75 6.66
C VAL A 13 -4.30 -11.61 6.55
N PRO A 14 -5.37 -11.30 7.31
CA PRO A 14 -6.64 -11.95 7.07
C PRO A 14 -7.06 -11.68 5.62
N PRO A 15 -7.74 -12.63 4.95
CA PRO A 15 -8.25 -12.37 3.61
C PRO A 15 -9.10 -11.11 3.64
N PRO A 16 -9.02 -10.26 2.60
CA PRO A 16 -9.77 -9.03 2.54
C PRO A 16 -11.27 -9.32 2.62
N GLN A 17 -12.01 -8.51 3.38
CA GLN A 17 -13.47 -8.55 3.37
C GLN A 17 -13.97 -7.83 2.13
N ILE A 18 -14.15 -8.58 1.04
CA ILE A 18 -14.60 -8.05 -0.25
C ILE A 18 -16.08 -7.70 -0.18
N GLN A 19 -16.38 -6.41 -0.25
CA GLN A 19 -17.74 -5.91 -0.46
C GLN A 19 -18.01 -5.85 -1.97
N PRO A 20 -19.26 -6.08 -2.44
CA PRO A 20 -19.59 -6.08 -3.86
C PRO A 20 -19.14 -4.82 -4.60
N GLU A 21 -19.21 -3.65 -3.94
CA GLU A 21 -18.83 -2.35 -4.50
C GLU A 21 -17.32 -2.23 -4.75
N MET A 22 -16.52 -3.14 -4.19
CA MET A 22 -15.06 -3.19 -4.34
C MET A 22 -14.60 -4.36 -5.21
N SER A 23 -15.50 -5.18 -5.79
CA SER A 23 -15.10 -6.38 -6.54
C SER A 23 -14.17 -6.06 -7.70
N VAL A 24 -14.43 -4.96 -8.41
CA VAL A 24 -13.62 -4.46 -9.53
C VAL A 24 -12.17 -4.23 -9.12
N PHE A 25 -11.94 -3.63 -7.95
CA PHE A 25 -10.60 -3.42 -7.40
C PHE A 25 -9.87 -4.74 -7.19
N TRP A 26 -10.53 -5.72 -6.55
CA TRP A 26 -9.90 -7.01 -6.23
C TRP A 26 -9.68 -7.87 -7.47
N GLU A 27 -10.63 -7.89 -8.41
CA GLU A 27 -10.50 -8.59 -9.69
C GLU A 27 -9.32 -8.06 -10.52
N ALA A 28 -9.18 -6.74 -10.62
CA ALA A 28 -8.05 -6.11 -11.28
C ALA A 28 -6.73 -6.40 -10.54
N LEU A 29 -6.71 -6.33 -9.21
CA LEU A 29 -5.51 -6.58 -8.44
C LEU A 29 -5.01 -8.02 -8.59
N ARG A 30 -5.91 -9.00 -8.75
CA ARG A 30 -5.55 -10.42 -8.99
C ARG A 30 -4.79 -10.64 -10.30
N VAL A 31 -4.92 -9.74 -11.26
CA VAL A 31 -4.17 -9.76 -12.54
C VAL A 31 -3.06 -8.70 -12.60
N GLY A 32 -2.69 -8.13 -11.45
CA GLY A 32 -1.60 -7.16 -11.35
C GLY A 32 -1.98 -5.72 -11.72
N GLU A 33 -3.27 -5.38 -11.77
CA GLU A 33 -3.72 -4.02 -12.02
C GLU A 33 -4.18 -3.33 -10.74
N LEU A 34 -3.51 -2.25 -10.35
CA LEU A 34 -3.96 -1.39 -9.26
C LEU A 34 -4.91 -0.34 -9.82
N LEU A 35 -6.20 -0.44 -9.48
CA LEU A 35 -7.19 0.55 -9.87
C LEU A 35 -7.49 1.51 -8.72
N LEU A 36 -7.73 2.77 -9.06
CA LEU A 36 -8.20 3.80 -8.14
C LEU A 36 -9.53 4.35 -8.64
N PRO A 37 -10.55 4.47 -7.78
CA PRO A 37 -11.74 5.21 -8.16
C PRO A 37 -11.41 6.69 -8.38
N HIS A 38 -11.97 7.28 -9.42
CA HIS A 38 -11.72 8.65 -9.85
C HIS A 38 -13.06 9.34 -10.16
N CYS A 39 -13.29 10.49 -9.53
CA CYS A 39 -14.51 11.25 -9.72
C CYS A 39 -14.45 12.09 -11.00
N ARG A 40 -15.32 11.78 -11.97
CA ARG A 40 -15.42 12.50 -13.27
C ARG A 40 -15.96 13.93 -13.16
N ARG A 41 -16.39 14.35 -11.97
CA ARG A 41 -16.99 15.69 -11.72
C ARG A 41 -16.01 16.68 -11.10
N CYS A 42 -15.07 16.21 -10.29
CA CYS A 42 -14.14 17.08 -9.56
C CYS A 42 -12.69 16.60 -9.61
N GLU A 43 -12.41 15.60 -10.44
CA GLU A 43 -11.10 15.00 -10.70
C GLU A 43 -10.40 14.47 -9.43
N PHE A 44 -11.17 14.16 -8.39
CA PHE A 44 -10.62 13.65 -7.14
C PHE A 44 -10.40 12.14 -7.25
N VAL A 45 -9.15 11.71 -7.00
CA VAL A 45 -8.79 10.30 -6.85
C VAL A 45 -9.20 9.83 -5.44
N VAL A 46 -10.06 8.82 -5.39
CA VAL A 46 -10.74 8.37 -4.19
C VAL A 46 -9.98 7.19 -3.57
N TRP A 47 -9.74 7.26 -2.26
CA TRP A 47 -9.26 6.15 -1.45
C TRP A 47 -9.82 6.27 -0.03
N SER A 48 -10.23 5.23 0.69
CA SER A 48 -10.44 3.80 0.40
C SER A 48 -11.58 3.55 -0.62
N PRO A 49 -11.49 2.52 -1.49
CA PRO A 49 -12.42 2.32 -2.59
C PRO A 49 -13.90 2.34 -2.15
N ARG A 50 -14.72 3.12 -2.85
CA ARG A 50 -16.14 3.37 -2.53
C ARG A 50 -16.89 3.93 -3.74
N PRO A 51 -18.23 3.77 -3.81
CA PRO A 51 -19.02 4.12 -5.00
C PRO A 51 -19.36 5.63 -5.13
N TYR A 52 -18.83 6.50 -4.26
CA TYR A 52 -19.11 7.94 -4.30
C TYR A 52 -17.87 8.76 -3.93
N CYS A 53 -17.80 9.99 -4.43
CA CYS A 53 -16.71 10.90 -4.16
C CYS A 53 -16.87 11.55 -2.77
N PRO A 54 -15.91 11.40 -1.83
CA PRO A 54 -15.99 12.03 -0.52
C PRO A 54 -15.76 13.55 -0.57
N LYS A 55 -15.19 14.07 -1.67
CA LYS A 55 -14.91 15.50 -1.84
C LYS A 55 -16.14 16.31 -2.28
N CYS A 56 -16.91 15.80 -3.25
CA CYS A 56 -18.07 16.52 -3.82
C CYS A 56 -19.41 15.81 -3.68
N GLY A 57 -19.45 14.58 -3.15
CA GLY A 57 -20.67 13.79 -2.97
C GLY A 57 -21.23 13.15 -4.24
N SER A 58 -20.59 13.31 -5.40
CA SER A 58 -21.07 12.72 -6.65
C SER A 58 -20.88 11.20 -6.68
N PHE A 59 -21.83 10.51 -7.31
CA PHE A 59 -21.76 9.08 -7.67
C PHE A 59 -21.17 8.85 -9.07
N ASP A 60 -20.79 9.91 -9.78
CA ASP A 60 -20.10 9.81 -11.08
C ASP A 60 -18.60 9.54 -10.84
N VAL A 61 -18.34 8.30 -10.42
CA VAL A 61 -17.02 7.75 -10.08
C VAL A 61 -16.74 6.59 -11.02
N ASP A 62 -15.59 6.65 -11.68
CA ASP A 62 -15.08 5.61 -12.58
C ASP A 62 -13.76 5.06 -12.06
N TRP A 63 -13.16 4.09 -12.74
CA TRP A 63 -11.89 3.49 -12.36
C TRP A 63 -10.76 3.92 -13.29
N VAL A 64 -9.62 4.28 -12.72
CA VAL A 64 -8.38 4.59 -13.46
C VAL A 64 -7.24 3.70 -12.98
N SER A 65 -6.34 3.32 -13.88
CA SER A 65 -5.15 2.56 -13.52
C SER A 65 -4.15 3.45 -12.80
N ALA A 66 -3.72 3.03 -11.62
CA ALA A 66 -2.57 3.62 -10.95
C ALA A 66 -1.28 3.11 -11.57
N SER A 67 -0.29 3.99 -11.63
CA SER A 67 1.08 3.66 -12.01
C SER A 67 1.62 2.52 -11.15
N GLY A 68 1.34 2.55 -9.85
CA GLY A 68 1.99 1.72 -8.83
C GLY A 68 3.22 2.37 -8.20
N ASP A 69 3.54 3.61 -8.59
CA ASP A 69 4.64 4.37 -8.00
C ASP A 69 4.15 5.14 -6.77
N GLY A 70 5.01 5.26 -5.77
CA GLY A 70 4.71 6.05 -4.59
C GLY A 70 5.95 6.43 -3.79
N VAL A 71 5.71 7.14 -2.70
CA VAL A 71 6.73 7.54 -1.72
C VAL A 71 6.28 7.16 -0.31
N VAL A 72 7.23 6.77 0.55
CA VAL A 72 6.94 6.52 1.97
C VAL A 72 6.58 7.86 2.63
N TYR A 73 5.30 8.07 2.93
CA TYR A 73 4.84 9.27 3.62
C TYR A 73 5.13 9.20 5.13
N SER A 74 4.88 8.04 5.73
CA SER A 74 5.17 7.75 7.14
C SER A 74 5.20 6.24 7.35
N PHE A 75 5.96 5.75 8.32
CA PHE A 75 6.03 4.33 8.63
C PHE A 75 6.26 4.06 10.11
N THR A 76 6.02 2.81 10.50
CA THR A 76 6.40 2.26 11.80
C THR A 76 7.03 0.89 11.61
N VAL A 77 8.03 0.60 12.46
CA VAL A 77 8.68 -0.71 12.52
C VAL A 77 8.11 -1.49 13.70
N ASN A 78 7.35 -2.53 13.40
CA ASN A 78 6.85 -3.45 14.41
C ASN A 78 7.94 -4.47 14.76
N ARG A 79 8.83 -4.14 15.70
CA ARG A 79 9.97 -5.01 16.09
C ARG A 79 9.61 -6.26 16.88
N ARG A 80 8.45 -6.25 17.53
CA ARG A 80 7.88 -7.41 18.23
C ARG A 80 6.43 -7.48 17.81
N GLY A 81 5.99 -8.61 17.26
CA GLY A 81 4.57 -8.86 17.04
C GLY A 81 3.83 -8.93 18.37
N LYS A 82 3.54 -7.78 18.99
CA LYS A 82 2.81 -7.71 20.24
C LYS A 82 1.32 -7.82 19.92
N GLY A 83 0.75 -8.99 20.17
CA GLY A 83 -0.68 -9.27 20.01
C GLY A 83 -1.01 -10.73 20.33
N PHE A 84 -2.31 -11.03 20.44
CA PHE A 84 -2.85 -12.37 20.70
C PHE A 84 -2.74 -13.34 19.52
N ASN A 85 -2.35 -12.86 18.34
CA ASN A 85 -2.21 -13.69 17.15
C ASN A 85 -0.78 -14.24 17.06
N LYS A 86 -0.63 -15.52 17.39
CA LYS A 86 0.66 -16.25 17.42
C LYS A 86 1.42 -16.15 16.09
N LYS A 87 0.73 -16.10 14.95
CA LYS A 87 1.37 -15.98 13.64
C LYS A 87 2.20 -14.68 13.54
N TYR A 88 1.74 -13.58 14.16
CA TYR A 88 2.50 -12.31 14.18
C TYR A 88 3.76 -12.33 15.04
N GLN A 89 3.86 -13.26 16.00
CA GLN A 89 5.04 -13.39 16.85
C GLN A 89 6.19 -14.10 16.14
N GLU A 90 5.90 -14.91 15.12
CA GLU A 90 6.87 -15.79 14.43
C GLU A 90 7.52 -15.14 13.19
N ILE A 91 6.98 -14.03 12.69
CA ILE A 91 7.39 -13.39 11.42
C ILE A 91 8.59 -12.43 11.54
N GLY A 92 9.02 -12.11 12.75
CA GLY A 92 10.07 -11.10 12.98
C GLY A 92 9.60 -9.65 12.74
N PRO A 93 10.53 -8.68 12.72
CA PRO A 93 10.22 -7.27 12.46
C PRO A 93 9.60 -7.04 11.08
N TYR A 94 8.62 -6.14 10.99
CA TYR A 94 8.02 -5.74 9.72
C TYR A 94 7.64 -4.25 9.72
N ILE A 95 7.54 -3.69 8.53
CA ILE A 95 7.21 -2.27 8.32
C ILE A 95 5.76 -2.13 7.93
N VAL A 96 5.04 -1.24 8.61
CA VAL A 96 3.72 -0.75 8.19
C VAL A 96 3.89 0.71 7.80
N ALA A 97 3.40 1.09 6.62
CA ALA A 97 3.60 2.42 6.08
C ALA A 97 2.32 2.98 5.45
N TYR A 98 2.20 4.30 5.51
CA TYR A 98 1.41 5.06 4.57
C TYR A 98 2.30 5.36 3.37
N VAL A 99 1.91 4.87 2.19
CA VAL A 99 2.53 5.22 0.91
C VAL A 99 1.64 6.23 0.21
N GLU A 100 2.20 7.39 -0.16
CA GLU A 100 1.54 8.36 -1.02
C GLU A 100 1.80 7.95 -2.48
N LEU A 101 0.73 7.60 -3.20
CA LEU A 101 0.82 7.22 -4.61
C LEU A 101 1.05 8.46 -5.49
N ALA A 102 1.63 8.27 -6.66
CA ALA A 102 1.82 9.34 -7.64
C ALA A 102 0.50 10.04 -8.04
N GLU A 103 -0.61 9.32 -7.98
CA GLU A 103 -1.96 9.84 -8.25
C GLU A 103 -2.56 10.64 -7.07
N GLY A 104 -1.86 10.72 -5.94
CA GLY A 104 -2.20 11.55 -4.78
C GLY A 104 -2.74 10.83 -3.53
N PRO A 105 -3.50 9.70 -3.58
CA PRO A 105 -4.02 9.11 -2.36
C PRO A 105 -2.93 8.40 -1.54
N ARG A 106 -3.17 8.31 -0.23
CA ARG A 106 -2.31 7.56 0.69
C ARG A 106 -2.92 6.23 1.06
N ILE A 107 -2.14 5.17 0.93
CA ILE A 107 -2.59 3.81 1.20
C ILE A 107 -1.80 3.22 2.37
N LEU A 108 -2.50 2.56 3.29
CA LEU A 108 -1.89 1.82 4.39
C LEU A 108 -1.50 0.44 3.88
N THR A 109 -0.22 0.11 4.00
CA THR A 109 0.35 -1.12 3.44
C THR A 109 1.63 -1.51 4.19
N ASN A 110 2.34 -2.52 3.70
CA ASN A 110 3.65 -2.92 4.18
C ASN A 110 4.73 -2.53 3.17
N ILE A 111 5.89 -2.16 3.71
CA ILE A 111 7.13 -2.13 2.93
C ILE A 111 7.78 -3.51 3.04
N VAL A 112 8.07 -4.12 1.89
CA VAL A 112 8.72 -5.42 1.74
C VAL A 112 10.04 -5.29 1.02
N ASP A 113 10.84 -6.36 1.00
CA ASP A 113 12.15 -6.44 0.35
C ASP A 113 13.11 -5.31 0.78
N ALA A 114 13.02 -4.92 2.05
CA ALA A 114 13.81 -3.86 2.65
C ALA A 114 14.32 -4.29 4.04
N ASP A 115 15.50 -3.82 4.41
CA ASP A 115 15.93 -3.85 5.81
C ASP A 115 15.06 -2.88 6.61
N VAL A 116 14.48 -3.37 7.70
CA VAL A 116 13.59 -2.57 8.56
C VAL A 116 14.29 -1.38 9.21
N ASP A 117 15.62 -1.46 9.33
CA ASP A 117 16.45 -0.40 9.90
C ASP A 117 16.93 0.61 8.85
N SER A 118 16.66 0.40 7.55
CA SER A 118 17.12 1.26 6.46
C SER A 118 16.02 2.06 5.74
N VAL A 119 14.75 1.86 6.09
CA VAL A 119 13.63 2.59 5.47
C VAL A 119 13.53 3.98 6.07
N GLU A 120 13.36 4.99 5.22
CA GLU A 120 13.17 6.38 5.61
C GLU A 120 11.91 6.97 4.95
N ILE A 121 11.43 8.07 5.53
CA ILE A 121 10.38 8.88 4.92
C ILE A 121 10.93 9.53 3.64
N GLY A 122 10.15 9.52 2.57
CA GLY A 122 10.50 10.11 1.27
C GLY A 122 11.13 9.14 0.27
N VAL A 123 11.51 7.93 0.68
CA VAL A 123 12.01 6.88 -0.23
C VAL A 123 10.94 6.53 -1.27
N ARG A 124 11.32 6.43 -2.54
CA ARG A 124 10.44 5.97 -3.61
C ARG A 124 10.27 4.47 -3.53
N VAL A 125 9.04 4.06 -3.76
CA VAL A 125 8.63 2.67 -3.69
C VAL A 125 7.78 2.30 -4.88
N ARG A 126 7.81 1.00 -5.20
CA ARG A 126 7.05 0.41 -6.29
C ARG A 126 6.09 -0.64 -5.75
N GLY A 127 4.85 -0.60 -6.24
CA GLY A 127 3.80 -1.57 -5.92
C GLY A 127 4.13 -2.97 -6.44
N VAL A 128 3.88 -3.96 -5.60
CA VAL A 128 3.97 -5.40 -5.88
C VAL A 128 2.72 -6.09 -5.31
N VAL A 129 2.25 -7.13 -5.98
CA VAL A 129 1.07 -7.89 -5.55
C VAL A 129 1.52 -9.17 -4.87
N HIS A 130 1.15 -9.33 -3.60
CA HIS A 130 1.44 -10.53 -2.81
C HIS A 130 0.16 -11.32 -2.56
N ARG A 131 0.29 -12.64 -2.39
CA ARG A 131 -0.80 -13.49 -1.90
C ARG A 131 -1.14 -13.16 -0.44
N ALA A 132 -2.42 -13.23 -0.11
CA ALA A 132 -2.95 -13.06 1.24
C ALA A 132 -4.11 -14.06 1.46
N GLY A 133 -3.79 -15.26 1.95
CA GLY A 133 -4.74 -16.38 1.95
C GLY A 133 -5.07 -16.78 0.51
N ASP A 134 -6.37 -16.90 0.20
CA ASP A 134 -6.86 -17.20 -1.16
C ASP A 134 -6.96 -15.97 -2.07
N ASP A 135 -6.62 -14.78 -1.56
CA ASP A 135 -6.70 -13.51 -2.26
C ASP A 135 -5.31 -12.87 -2.46
N VAL A 136 -5.30 -11.62 -2.89
CA VAL A 136 -4.09 -10.81 -3.13
C VAL A 136 -4.15 -9.49 -2.36
N ILE A 137 -3.00 -8.89 -2.11
CA ILE A 137 -2.87 -7.55 -1.53
C ILE A 137 -1.73 -6.79 -2.20
N VAL A 138 -1.87 -5.47 -2.31
CA VAL A 138 -0.78 -4.60 -2.78
C VAL A 138 0.15 -4.25 -1.62
N ARG A 139 1.45 -4.47 -1.83
CA ARG A 139 2.55 -4.04 -0.97
C ARG A 139 3.53 -3.22 -1.78
N PHE A 140 4.53 -2.66 -1.11
CA PHE A 140 5.49 -1.76 -1.75
C PHE A 140 6.91 -2.17 -1.38
N ARG A 141 7.84 -2.08 -2.33
CA ARG A 141 9.27 -2.26 -2.08
C ARG A 141 10.05 -1.02 -2.54
N PRO A 142 11.20 -0.70 -1.93
CA PRO A 142 12.07 0.37 -2.41
C PRO A 142 12.45 0.17 -3.89
N VAL A 143 12.60 1.26 -4.63
CA VAL A 143 13.19 1.21 -5.98
C VAL A 143 14.71 1.02 -5.85
N GLU A 144 15.31 0.17 -6.69
CA GLU A 144 16.76 -0.11 -6.66
C GLU A 144 17.61 1.18 -6.70
N GLY A 145 18.68 1.21 -5.90
CA GLY A 145 19.60 2.34 -5.82
C GLY A 145 19.22 3.44 -4.82
N GLU A 146 18.05 3.33 -4.18
CA GLU A 146 17.69 4.21 -3.06
C GLU A 146 18.05 3.56 -1.72
N SER A 147 19.26 3.85 -1.25
CA SER A 147 19.62 3.75 0.16
C SER A 147 19.40 5.12 0.81
N ALA A 148 18.65 5.12 1.89
CA ALA A 148 18.20 6.34 2.53
C ALA A 148 19.20 6.72 3.64
N HIS A 149 19.80 7.90 3.49
CA HIS A 149 20.57 8.57 4.53
C HIS A 149 19.90 9.92 4.78
N VAL A 150 19.22 10.06 5.91
CA VAL A 150 18.80 11.36 6.42
C VAL A 150 19.95 11.97 7.21
N ASP A 151 20.49 13.06 6.68
CA ASP A 151 21.21 14.05 7.47
C ASP A 151 20.22 14.64 8.48
N SER A 152 20.42 14.32 9.75
CA SER A 152 19.56 14.72 10.87
C SER A 152 19.81 16.19 11.29
N SER A 153 19.74 17.11 10.33
CA SER A 153 19.80 18.56 10.57
C SER A 153 18.44 19.23 10.33
N GLY A 154 17.44 18.81 11.10
CA GLY A 154 16.09 19.36 11.05
C GLY A 154 15.46 19.46 12.43
N GLY A 155 16.10 20.23 13.33
CA GLY A 155 15.47 20.63 14.59
C GLY A 155 14.23 21.47 14.30
N ALA A 156 13.06 20.95 14.67
CA ALA A 156 11.82 21.71 14.71
C ALA A 156 11.77 22.58 15.99
N PRO A 157 11.09 23.74 15.95
CA PRO A 157 11.17 24.83 16.92
C PRO A 157 10.58 24.53 18.31
#